data_AF-A0A7X9Q5G0-F1
#
_entry.id   AF-A0A7X9Q5G0-F1
#
_cell.length_a   1.000
_cell.length_b   1.000
_cell.length_c   1.000
_cell.angle_alpha   90.00
_cell.angle_beta   90.00
_cell.angle_gamma   90.00
#
_symmetry.space_group_name_H-M   'P 1'
#
loop_
_entity.id
_entity.type
_entity.pdbx_description
1 polymer ?
#
loop_
_entity_poly.entity_id
_entity_poly.type
_entity_poly.pdbx_seq_one_letter_code
_entity_poly.pdbx_strand_id
1 'polypeptide(L)'
;NEWEVVHKGVIKMGSYSNEFTIIKEKLNKTGFDLYCVDVNGLLDREKVYGYDDDAERFTAFQIAVLEWLDKWNHKPDVVHVHDYHAGLIPFMMKHCFQFSALSSIPTVLTIHNAQYQGWMSWEKGNYIPAWDTWKWGLLDWGNTINPLACALKTADKVNTVSPGYMEELMQNANGLEPLFHQEWAKCSGIINGIDYVVWNPETDSYILDNFSIKDFKAGKQLNKKKLCDDFDMDINLPLFIFIGRLVGEKSADLLAPAISSAFEENGTVFNILILGSGEPSVEHALYSLNNKWVGYYNTQISYNEKLSHQMYAGADFLLMPSRVEPCGLNQLYAMRYGTMPLVRKTGGLKDTVPDFGNEGGYGITFIQASVKDITQAMQRALKLYNNQKQLNTLRETMMKVNNSWEQSAKKYIDLYTSIQ
;
A
#
# COMPACT_ATOMS: atom_id res chain seq x y z
N ASN A 1 -11.16 -21.30 -8.91
CA ASN A 1 -11.83 -21.45 -7.61
C ASN A 1 -13.21 -22.02 -7.83
N GLU A 2 -13.69 -22.84 -6.90
CA GLU A 2 -15.06 -23.34 -6.93
C GLU A 2 -15.91 -22.45 -6.03
N TRP A 3 -17.04 -21.96 -6.56
CA TRP A 3 -17.91 -21.01 -5.88
C TRP A 3 -19.29 -21.62 -5.65
N GLU A 4 -19.93 -21.26 -4.54
CA GLU A 4 -21.36 -21.51 -4.29
C GLU A 4 -22.11 -20.24 -3.99
N VAL A 5 -23.37 -20.19 -4.42
CA VAL A 5 -24.30 -19.13 -4.04
C VAL A 5 -24.80 -19.42 -2.63
N VAL A 6 -24.53 -18.51 -1.69
CA VAL A 6 -24.98 -18.63 -0.30
C VAL A 6 -26.14 -17.68 0.04
N HIS A 7 -26.33 -16.63 -0.75
CA HIS A 7 -27.41 -15.67 -0.56
C HIS A 7 -27.80 -14.98 -1.87
N LYS A 8 -29.07 -14.60 -1.98
CA LYS A 8 -29.59 -13.74 -3.04
C LYS A 8 -30.49 -12.68 -2.44
N GLY A 9 -30.40 -11.48 -2.97
CA GLY A 9 -31.20 -10.36 -2.50
C GLY A 9 -31.42 -9.31 -3.59
N VAL A 10 -32.06 -8.22 -3.18
CA VAL A 10 -32.33 -7.07 -4.05
C VAL A 10 -31.87 -5.80 -3.35
N ILE A 11 -31.02 -5.04 -4.04
CA ILE A 11 -30.57 -3.71 -3.65
C ILE A 11 -31.62 -2.71 -4.14
N LYS A 12 -32.00 -1.75 -3.29
CA LYS A 12 -32.85 -0.62 -3.66
C LYS A 12 -32.10 0.68 -3.41
N MET A 13 -31.87 1.46 -4.47
CA MET A 13 -31.19 2.77 -4.42
C MET A 13 -31.99 3.78 -5.24
N GLY A 14 -32.69 4.71 -4.59
CA GLY A 14 -33.61 5.61 -5.30
C GLY A 14 -34.62 4.84 -6.15
N SER A 15 -34.62 5.06 -7.47
CA SER A 15 -35.45 4.33 -8.44
C SER A 15 -34.79 3.05 -9.00
N TYR A 16 -33.54 2.78 -8.65
CA TYR A 16 -32.79 1.62 -9.12
C TYR A 16 -33.06 0.40 -8.23
N SER A 17 -33.24 -0.76 -8.87
CA SER A 17 -33.40 -2.04 -8.22
C SER A 17 -32.53 -3.07 -8.93
N ASN A 18 -31.57 -3.65 -8.22
CA ASN A 18 -30.63 -4.63 -8.78
C ASN A 18 -30.66 -5.90 -7.93
N GLU A 19 -30.74 -7.05 -8.60
CA GLU A 19 -30.48 -8.31 -7.92
C GLU A 19 -28.99 -8.42 -7.61
N PHE A 20 -28.67 -9.04 -6.47
CA PHE A 20 -27.31 -9.36 -6.12
C PHE A 20 -27.22 -10.78 -5.57
N THR A 21 -26.02 -11.33 -5.67
CA THR A 21 -25.70 -12.66 -5.16
C THR A 21 -24.47 -12.58 -4.27
N ILE A 22 -24.49 -13.28 -3.14
CA ILE A 22 -23.29 -13.54 -2.37
C ILE A 22 -22.80 -14.93 -2.74
N ILE A 23 -21.56 -15.00 -3.24
CA ILE A 23 -20.89 -16.25 -3.55
C ILE A 23 -19.77 -16.52 -2.55
N LYS A 24 -19.64 -17.77 -2.12
CA LYS A 24 -18.63 -18.24 -1.17
C LYS A 24 -17.65 -19.17 -1.87
N GLU A 25 -16.36 -19.05 -1.56
CA GLU A 25 -15.33 -20.01 -2.00
C GLU A 25 -15.51 -21.34 -1.23
N LYS A 26 -15.70 -22.45 -1.96
CA LYS A 26 -16.10 -23.74 -1.37
C LYS A 26 -14.99 -24.45 -0.62
N LEU A 27 -13.75 -24.34 -1.08
CA LEU A 27 -12.66 -25.24 -0.68
C LEU A 27 -11.83 -24.67 0.48
N ASN A 28 -12.22 -23.51 1.01
CA ASN A 28 -11.53 -22.77 2.06
C ASN A 28 -10.00 -22.71 1.84
N LYS A 29 -9.58 -22.43 0.60
CA LYS A 29 -8.15 -22.46 0.23
C LYS A 29 -7.33 -21.42 0.99
N THR A 30 -7.99 -20.34 1.40
CA THR A 30 -7.42 -19.21 2.13
C THR A 30 -7.29 -19.48 3.64
N GLY A 31 -7.86 -20.57 4.16
CA GLY A 31 -7.92 -20.84 5.59
C GLY A 31 -8.96 -20.00 6.36
N PHE A 32 -9.72 -19.16 5.64
CA PHE A 32 -10.87 -18.41 6.11
C PHE A 32 -11.94 -18.35 5.02
N ASP A 33 -13.21 -18.19 5.42
CA ASP A 33 -14.31 -18.06 4.48
C ASP A 33 -14.16 -16.79 3.62
N LEU A 34 -14.05 -16.96 2.30
CA LEU A 34 -14.05 -15.86 1.33
C LEU A 34 -15.44 -15.73 0.70
N TYR A 35 -16.04 -14.55 0.87
CA TYR A 35 -17.31 -14.18 0.24
C TYR A 35 -17.08 -13.05 -0.77
N CYS A 36 -17.73 -13.14 -1.93
CA CYS A 36 -17.74 -12.10 -2.95
C CYS A 36 -19.17 -11.64 -3.22
N VAL A 37 -19.33 -10.33 -3.43
CA VAL A 37 -20.61 -9.72 -3.82
C VAL A 37 -20.64 -9.62 -5.33
N ASP A 38 -21.66 -10.20 -5.93
CA ASP A 38 -21.94 -10.08 -7.36
C ASP A 38 -23.18 -9.22 -7.57
N VAL A 39 -23.03 -8.15 -8.37
CA VAL A 39 -24.12 -7.28 -8.82
C VAL A 39 -23.95 -7.10 -10.32
N ASN A 40 -24.71 -7.90 -11.07
CA ASN A 40 -24.65 -7.96 -12.53
C ASN A 40 -24.86 -6.57 -13.16
N GLY A 41 -23.97 -6.21 -14.09
CA GLY A 41 -23.92 -4.94 -14.81
C GLY A 41 -23.27 -3.80 -14.02
N LEU A 42 -22.91 -4.01 -12.74
CA LEU A 42 -22.43 -2.96 -11.85
C LEU A 42 -21.01 -3.23 -11.33
N LEU A 43 -20.77 -4.42 -10.76
CA LEU A 43 -19.46 -4.80 -10.20
C LEU A 43 -18.61 -5.68 -11.12
N ASP A 44 -19.23 -6.34 -12.10
CA ASP A 44 -18.65 -7.29 -13.06
C ASP A 44 -18.10 -6.58 -14.32
N ARG A 45 -17.26 -5.55 -14.12
CA ARG A 45 -16.71 -4.73 -15.21
C ARG A 45 -15.19 -4.89 -15.36
N GLU A 46 -14.67 -4.51 -16.53
CA GLU A 46 -13.25 -4.68 -16.88
C GLU A 46 -12.30 -3.91 -15.95
N LYS A 47 -12.63 -2.66 -15.61
CA LYS A 47 -11.87 -1.85 -14.65
C LYS A 47 -12.50 -1.95 -13.27
N VAL A 48 -11.68 -1.72 -12.25
CA VAL A 48 -12.16 -1.66 -10.86
C VAL A 48 -12.68 -0.26 -10.52
N TYR A 49 -11.99 0.80 -10.97
CA TYR A 49 -12.26 2.21 -10.61
C TYR A 49 -12.33 3.12 -11.85
N GLY A 50 -12.84 4.32 -11.65
CA GLY A 50 -12.80 5.42 -12.62
C GLY A 50 -13.99 5.44 -13.58
N TYR A 51 -15.13 4.87 -13.17
CA TYR A 51 -16.38 5.02 -13.90
C TYR A 51 -17.20 6.19 -13.35
N ASP A 52 -18.01 6.80 -14.21
CA ASP A 52 -18.89 7.93 -13.84
C ASP A 52 -19.92 7.56 -12.76
N ASP A 53 -20.24 6.26 -12.64
CA ASP A 53 -21.19 5.69 -11.69
C ASP A 53 -20.49 4.99 -10.50
N ASP A 54 -19.23 5.30 -10.19
CA ASP A 54 -18.53 4.68 -9.05
C ASP A 54 -19.28 4.89 -7.72
N ALA A 55 -19.95 6.03 -7.53
CA ALA A 55 -20.77 6.26 -6.33
C ALA A 55 -21.91 5.24 -6.21
N GLU A 56 -22.62 4.95 -7.31
CA GLU A 56 -23.66 3.93 -7.41
C GLU A 56 -23.08 2.54 -7.15
N ARG A 57 -21.96 2.20 -7.79
CA ARG A 57 -21.30 0.90 -7.67
C ARG A 57 -20.92 0.57 -6.24
N PHE A 58 -20.22 1.49 -5.57
CA PHE A 58 -19.78 1.28 -4.19
C PHE A 58 -20.92 1.41 -3.18
N THR A 59 -21.94 2.23 -3.43
CA THR A 59 -23.13 2.27 -2.56
C THR A 59 -23.92 0.95 -2.66
N ALA A 60 -24.09 0.41 -3.87
CA ALA A 60 -24.74 -0.88 -4.10
C ALA A 60 -24.00 -2.03 -3.40
N PHE A 61 -22.68 -2.09 -3.54
CA PHE A 61 -21.83 -3.05 -2.83
C PHE A 61 -22.11 -3.04 -1.32
N GLN A 62 -22.10 -1.86 -0.72
CA GLN A 62 -22.30 -1.71 0.73
C GLN A 62 -23.71 -2.13 1.17
N ILE A 63 -24.75 -1.77 0.41
CA ILE A 63 -26.13 -2.19 0.70
C ILE A 63 -26.28 -3.70 0.55
N ALA A 64 -25.68 -4.31 -0.47
CA ALA A 64 -25.71 -5.76 -0.66
C ALA A 64 -25.07 -6.51 0.52
N VAL A 65 -23.91 -6.04 0.98
CA VAL A 65 -23.23 -6.59 2.16
C VAL A 65 -24.14 -6.49 3.39
N LEU A 66 -24.74 -5.33 3.65
CA LEU A 66 -25.60 -5.13 4.82
C LEU A 66 -26.91 -5.91 4.75
N GLU A 67 -27.52 -6.02 3.57
CA GLU A 67 -28.73 -6.83 3.36
C GLU A 67 -28.48 -8.30 3.66
N TRP A 68 -27.32 -8.81 3.24
CA TRP A 68 -26.89 -10.15 3.58
C TRP A 68 -26.56 -10.30 5.07
N LEU A 69 -25.76 -9.41 5.64
CA LEU A 69 -25.39 -9.44 7.07
C LEU A 69 -26.62 -9.34 7.98
N ASP A 70 -27.63 -8.57 7.60
CA ASP A 70 -28.89 -8.45 8.34
C ASP A 70 -29.65 -9.79 8.44
N LYS A 71 -29.53 -10.64 7.41
CA LYS A 71 -30.13 -11.97 7.36
C LYS A 71 -29.19 -13.09 7.81
N TRP A 72 -27.90 -12.79 8.02
CA TRP A 72 -26.91 -13.80 8.38
C TRP A 72 -27.03 -14.17 9.86
N ASN A 73 -27.36 -15.43 10.13
CA ASN A 73 -27.59 -15.93 11.50
C ASN A 73 -26.38 -15.82 12.43
N HIS A 74 -25.15 -15.93 11.92
CA HIS A 74 -23.98 -15.98 12.78
C HIS A 74 -23.67 -14.61 13.40
N LYS A 75 -23.94 -13.51 12.66
CA LYS A 75 -23.58 -12.11 12.96
C LYS A 75 -22.09 -11.94 13.33
N PRO A 76 -21.35 -11.02 12.70
CA PRO A 76 -19.94 -10.83 13.05
C PRO A 76 -19.80 -10.13 14.41
N ASP A 77 -18.70 -10.42 15.14
CA ASP A 77 -18.36 -9.68 16.36
C ASP A 77 -17.88 -8.25 16.06
N VAL A 78 -17.26 -8.03 14.90
CA VAL A 78 -16.75 -6.73 14.43
C VAL A 78 -16.93 -6.66 12.91
N VAL A 79 -17.30 -5.50 12.39
CA VAL A 79 -17.28 -5.19 10.95
C VAL A 79 -16.12 -4.25 10.65
N HIS A 80 -15.09 -4.73 9.95
CA HIS A 80 -13.94 -3.93 9.54
C HIS A 80 -14.08 -3.51 8.07
N VAL A 81 -14.17 -2.20 7.84
CA VAL A 81 -14.30 -1.59 6.52
C VAL A 81 -12.98 -0.93 6.09
N HIS A 82 -12.74 -0.92 4.77
CA HIS A 82 -11.52 -0.35 4.19
C HIS A 82 -11.86 0.77 3.21
N ASP A 83 -11.31 1.95 3.46
CA ASP A 83 -11.47 3.18 2.68
C ASP A 83 -12.94 3.58 2.42
N TYR A 84 -13.13 4.55 1.53
CA TYR A 84 -14.43 5.10 1.16
C TYR A 84 -15.35 4.08 0.48
N HIS A 85 -14.79 3.04 -0.17
CA HIS A 85 -15.56 2.00 -0.88
C HIS A 85 -16.55 1.28 0.03
N ALA A 86 -16.22 1.19 1.32
CA ALA A 86 -17.04 0.60 2.37
C ALA A 86 -17.38 1.61 3.49
N GLY A 87 -17.15 2.91 3.25
CA GLY A 87 -17.19 3.94 4.30
C GLY A 87 -18.60 4.32 4.80
N LEU A 88 -19.66 4.03 4.06
CA LEU A 88 -21.04 4.26 4.49
C LEU A 88 -21.59 3.12 5.37
N ILE A 89 -20.95 1.95 5.39
CA ILE A 89 -21.40 0.80 6.19
C ILE A 89 -21.59 1.15 7.67
N PRO A 90 -20.63 1.78 8.38
CA PRO A 90 -20.80 2.11 9.79
C PRO A 90 -21.98 3.06 10.05
N PHE A 91 -22.18 4.05 9.17
CA PHE A 91 -23.35 4.93 9.24
C PHE A 91 -24.64 4.17 9.00
N MET A 92 -24.69 3.33 7.96
CA MET A 92 -25.89 2.58 7.61
C MET A 92 -26.30 1.60 8.71
N MET A 93 -25.35 0.89 9.32
CA MET A 93 -25.61 0.02 10.47
C MET A 93 -26.21 0.77 11.67
N LYS A 94 -25.73 1.98 11.95
CA LYS A 94 -26.14 2.76 13.14
C LYS A 94 -27.40 3.61 12.92
N HIS A 95 -27.68 4.05 11.70
CA HIS A 95 -28.66 5.12 11.44
C HIS A 95 -29.68 4.83 10.34
N CYS A 96 -29.52 3.76 9.54
CA CYS A 96 -30.59 3.32 8.63
C CYS A 96 -31.59 2.43 9.36
N PHE A 97 -32.88 2.70 9.20
CA PHE A 97 -33.95 1.95 9.88
C PHE A 97 -33.93 0.47 9.51
N GLN A 98 -33.61 0.17 8.25
CA GLN A 98 -33.52 -1.17 7.71
C GLN A 98 -32.47 -2.05 8.43
N PHE A 99 -31.37 -1.47 8.88
CA PHE A 99 -30.23 -2.22 9.44
C PHE A 99 -30.08 -2.08 10.94
N SER A 100 -31.16 -1.66 11.64
CA SER A 100 -31.14 -1.42 13.08
C SER A 100 -30.70 -2.62 13.92
N ALA A 101 -30.90 -3.86 13.44
CA ALA A 101 -30.43 -5.08 14.09
C ALA A 101 -28.89 -5.23 14.10
N LEU A 102 -28.17 -4.46 13.26
CA LEU A 102 -26.71 -4.44 13.19
C LEU A 102 -26.09 -3.30 14.02
N SER A 103 -26.90 -2.43 14.61
CA SER A 103 -26.44 -1.17 15.24
C SER A 103 -25.52 -1.34 16.45
N SER A 104 -25.57 -2.49 17.13
CA SER A 104 -24.70 -2.81 18.26
C SER A 104 -23.38 -3.47 17.88
N ILE A 105 -23.20 -3.85 16.59
CA ILE A 105 -21.96 -4.49 16.14
C ILE A 105 -20.91 -3.39 15.96
N PRO A 106 -19.75 -3.49 16.66
CA PRO A 106 -18.70 -2.51 16.55
C PRO A 106 -18.06 -2.51 15.15
N THR A 107 -17.59 -1.34 14.75
CA THR A 107 -17.05 -1.08 13.42
C THR A 107 -15.65 -0.50 13.47
N VAL A 108 -14.77 -0.98 12.59
CA VAL A 108 -13.41 -0.47 12.41
C VAL A 108 -13.24 0.05 10.99
N LEU A 109 -12.55 1.17 10.82
CA LEU A 109 -12.15 1.70 9.52
C LEU A 109 -10.63 1.66 9.38
N THR A 110 -10.10 0.99 8.35
CA THR A 110 -8.73 1.22 7.87
C THR A 110 -8.75 2.21 6.71
N ILE A 111 -7.93 3.25 6.80
CA ILE A 111 -7.67 4.21 5.72
C ILE A 111 -6.31 3.90 5.09
N HIS A 112 -6.29 3.51 3.82
CA HIS A 112 -5.06 3.24 3.07
C HIS A 112 -4.57 4.48 2.33
N ASN A 113 -5.48 5.34 1.85
CA ASN A 113 -5.14 6.61 1.23
C ASN A 113 -6.28 7.64 1.35
N ALA A 114 -6.12 8.65 2.21
CA ALA A 114 -7.15 9.67 2.44
C ALA A 114 -7.32 10.69 1.29
N GLN A 115 -6.49 10.61 0.24
CA GLN A 115 -6.68 11.42 -0.96
C GLN A 115 -7.94 10.99 -1.72
N TYR A 116 -8.35 9.72 -1.60
CA TYR A 116 -9.57 9.18 -2.21
C TYR A 116 -10.69 9.06 -1.19
N GLN A 117 -11.76 9.86 -1.37
CA GLN A 117 -12.79 10.03 -0.35
C GLN A 117 -14.21 9.64 -0.79
N GLY A 118 -14.41 9.36 -2.08
CA GLY A 118 -15.70 8.91 -2.61
C GLY A 118 -16.80 9.96 -2.65
N TRP A 119 -16.45 11.25 -2.79
CA TRP A 119 -17.42 12.36 -2.76
C TRP A 119 -18.59 12.12 -3.72
N MET A 120 -19.81 12.38 -3.25
CA MET A 120 -21.01 12.33 -4.08
C MET A 120 -21.98 13.46 -3.73
N SER A 121 -22.71 13.93 -4.75
CA SER A 121 -23.73 14.97 -4.60
C SER A 121 -24.86 14.51 -3.68
N TRP A 122 -25.45 15.45 -2.94
CA TRP A 122 -26.66 15.21 -2.15
C TRP A 122 -27.87 14.77 -2.99
N GLU A 123 -27.87 15.00 -4.30
CA GLU A 123 -28.85 14.42 -5.23
C GLU A 123 -28.87 12.89 -5.19
N LYS A 124 -27.72 12.27 -4.89
CA LYS A 124 -27.55 10.82 -4.71
C LYS A 124 -27.87 10.36 -3.28
N GLY A 125 -28.31 11.25 -2.38
CA GLY A 125 -28.63 10.91 -1.00
C GLY A 125 -29.78 9.91 -0.84
N ASN A 126 -30.65 9.81 -1.85
CA ASN A 126 -31.71 8.81 -1.93
C ASN A 126 -31.22 7.40 -2.31
N TYR A 127 -29.94 7.22 -2.63
CA TYR A 127 -29.34 5.90 -2.83
C TYR A 127 -29.08 5.18 -1.50
N ILE A 128 -28.91 5.94 -0.40
CA ILE A 128 -28.75 5.38 0.94
C ILE A 128 -30.15 4.95 1.43
N PRO A 129 -30.32 3.73 2.00
CA PRO A 129 -31.59 3.27 2.56
C PRO A 129 -32.13 4.24 3.62
N ALA A 130 -33.45 4.28 3.82
CA ALA A 130 -34.08 5.26 4.71
C ALA A 130 -33.41 5.32 6.10
N TRP A 131 -33.05 6.54 6.51
CA TRP A 131 -32.21 6.82 7.69
C TRP A 131 -32.76 8.00 8.51
N ASP A 132 -32.29 8.14 9.76
CA ASP A 132 -32.65 9.26 10.65
C ASP A 132 -32.10 10.59 10.11
N THR A 133 -32.94 11.40 9.48
CA THR A 133 -32.55 12.64 8.81
C THR A 133 -31.89 13.68 9.71
N TRP A 134 -32.03 13.57 11.05
CA TRP A 134 -31.31 14.42 11.99
C TRP A 134 -29.80 14.14 12.00
N LYS A 135 -29.37 12.98 11.49
CA LYS A 135 -27.97 12.55 11.40
C LYS A 135 -27.26 13.01 10.13
N TRP A 136 -27.86 13.90 9.34
CA TRP A 136 -27.32 14.30 8.03
C TRP A 136 -25.88 14.85 8.10
N GLY A 137 -25.54 15.56 9.19
CA GLY A 137 -24.19 16.09 9.41
C GLY A 137 -23.10 15.02 9.57
N LEU A 138 -23.46 13.76 9.80
CA LEU A 138 -22.52 12.63 9.77
C LEU A 138 -22.15 12.22 8.35
N LEU A 139 -23.04 12.43 7.37
CA LEU A 139 -22.77 12.17 5.96
C LEU A 139 -22.08 13.35 5.27
N ASP A 140 -22.41 14.58 5.69
CA ASP A 140 -21.91 15.79 5.05
C ASP A 140 -20.42 16.05 5.35
N TRP A 141 -19.68 16.42 4.30
CA TRP A 141 -18.47 17.21 4.43
C TRP A 141 -18.40 18.19 3.25
N GLY A 142 -18.44 19.49 3.56
CA GLY A 142 -18.32 20.53 2.54
C GLY A 142 -19.51 20.59 1.58
N ASN A 143 -20.74 20.38 2.05
CA ASN A 143 -21.97 20.35 1.25
C ASN A 143 -22.04 19.18 0.24
N THR A 144 -21.30 18.11 0.50
CA THR A 144 -21.35 16.85 -0.27
C THR A 144 -21.43 15.68 0.68
N ILE A 145 -21.97 14.56 0.22
CA ILE A 145 -21.83 13.31 0.97
C ILE A 145 -20.40 12.82 0.77
N ASN A 146 -19.68 12.63 1.87
CA ASN A 146 -18.30 12.17 1.87
C ASN A 146 -18.20 10.85 2.64
N PRO A 147 -18.20 9.70 1.94
CA PRO A 147 -18.13 8.38 2.56
C PRO A 147 -16.95 8.18 3.50
N LEU A 148 -15.75 8.69 3.18
CA LEU A 148 -14.60 8.55 4.08
C LEU A 148 -14.75 9.39 5.35
N ALA A 149 -15.19 10.66 5.22
CA ALA A 149 -15.49 11.50 6.38
C ALA A 149 -16.62 10.90 7.24
N CYS A 150 -17.63 10.32 6.58
CA CYS A 150 -18.72 9.64 7.25
C CYS A 150 -18.22 8.45 8.06
N ALA A 151 -17.38 7.61 7.46
CA ALA A 151 -16.74 6.49 8.14
C ALA A 151 -15.89 6.97 9.33
N LEU A 152 -15.10 8.03 9.14
CA LEU A 152 -14.27 8.63 10.19
C LEU A 152 -15.12 9.13 11.36
N LYS A 153 -16.30 9.71 11.12
CA LYS A 153 -17.24 10.15 12.17
C LYS A 153 -17.94 8.97 12.87
N THR A 154 -18.26 7.91 12.15
CA THR A 154 -19.20 6.87 12.62
C THR A 154 -18.55 5.57 13.10
N ALA A 155 -17.35 5.24 12.61
CA ALA A 155 -16.62 4.06 13.07
C ALA A 155 -16.20 4.18 14.55
N ASP A 156 -16.16 3.04 15.24
CA ASP A 156 -15.79 2.95 16.66
C ASP A 156 -14.27 3.06 16.85
N LYS A 157 -13.50 2.50 15.90
CA LYS A 157 -12.06 2.72 15.77
C LYS A 157 -11.67 3.03 14.34
N VAL A 158 -10.61 3.81 14.20
CA VAL A 158 -9.98 4.13 12.92
C VAL A 158 -8.51 3.77 13.01
N ASN A 159 -8.00 3.08 12.01
CA ASN A 159 -6.58 2.92 11.82
C ASN A 159 -6.14 3.33 10.42
N THR A 160 -4.85 3.55 10.28
CA THR A 160 -4.21 3.63 8.98
C THR A 160 -3.04 2.65 8.91
N VAL A 161 -2.38 2.60 7.76
CA VAL A 161 -1.36 1.59 7.43
C VAL A 161 0.04 1.90 7.98
N SER A 162 0.20 2.97 8.77
CA SER A 162 1.40 3.24 9.56
C SER A 162 1.18 4.37 10.59
N PRO A 163 1.90 4.40 11.73
CA PRO A 163 1.84 5.52 12.68
C PRO A 163 2.23 6.88 12.08
N GLY A 164 3.31 6.92 11.30
CA GLY A 164 3.80 8.12 10.64
C GLY A 164 2.82 8.66 9.61
N TYR A 165 2.12 7.79 8.89
CA TYR A 165 1.06 8.25 7.98
C TYR A 165 -0.16 8.79 8.75
N MET A 166 -0.50 8.24 9.92
CA MET A 166 -1.55 8.83 10.77
C MET A 166 -1.19 10.26 11.19
N GLU A 167 0.07 10.53 11.53
CA GLU A 167 0.55 11.89 11.81
C GLU A 167 0.47 12.79 10.56
N GLU A 168 0.82 12.26 9.38
CA GLU A 168 0.73 13.02 8.12
C GLU A 168 -0.72 13.35 7.75
N LEU A 169 -1.68 12.46 8.00
CA LEU A 169 -3.10 12.69 7.75
C LEU A 169 -3.68 13.84 8.58
N MET A 170 -3.11 14.13 9.75
CA MET A 170 -3.49 15.31 10.53
C MET A 170 -3.08 16.62 9.85
N GLN A 171 -2.16 16.58 8.87
CA GLN A 171 -1.64 17.75 8.18
C GLN A 171 -2.03 17.81 6.71
N ASN A 172 -2.25 16.65 6.08
CA ASN A 172 -2.60 16.52 4.68
C ASN A 172 -3.45 15.26 4.45
N ALA A 173 -4.77 15.48 4.43
CA ALA A 173 -5.80 14.49 4.18
C ALA A 173 -6.89 15.03 3.24
N ASN A 174 -6.48 15.87 2.28
CA ASN A 174 -7.35 16.43 1.24
C ASN A 174 -8.63 17.05 1.84
N GLY A 175 -8.48 17.91 2.85
CA GLY A 175 -9.57 18.65 3.49
C GLY A 175 -10.20 17.96 4.70
N LEU A 176 -9.78 16.74 5.08
CA LEU A 176 -10.24 16.04 6.28
C LEU A 176 -9.36 16.29 7.52
N GLU A 177 -8.31 17.10 7.41
CA GLU A 177 -7.34 17.35 8.49
C GLU A 177 -8.03 17.80 9.80
N PRO A 178 -8.99 18.75 9.79
CA PRO A 178 -9.70 19.14 11.01
C PRO A 178 -10.51 17.99 11.62
N LEU A 179 -11.05 17.10 10.78
CA LEU A 179 -11.82 15.94 11.24
C LEU A 179 -10.91 14.88 11.87
N PHE A 180 -9.73 14.63 11.30
CA PHE A 180 -8.72 13.76 11.92
C PHE A 180 -8.29 14.28 13.30
N HIS A 181 -8.16 15.60 13.46
CA HIS A 181 -7.88 16.20 14.76
C HIS A 181 -9.04 16.02 15.76
N GLN A 182 -10.28 16.16 15.32
CA GLN A 182 -11.47 15.95 16.17
C GLN A 182 -11.60 14.49 16.61
N GLU A 183 -11.33 13.55 15.71
CA GLU A 183 -11.50 12.11 15.93
C GLU A 183 -10.22 11.42 16.42
N TRP A 184 -9.17 12.17 16.78
CA TRP A 184 -7.83 11.61 17.03
C TRP A 184 -7.82 10.48 18.07
N ALA A 185 -8.68 10.56 19.09
CA ALA A 185 -8.68 9.64 20.22
C ALA A 185 -9.05 8.18 19.84
N LYS A 186 -9.73 7.99 18.71
CA LYS A 186 -10.05 6.66 18.17
C LYS A 186 -9.16 6.25 16.98
N CYS A 187 -8.23 7.12 16.59
CA CYS A 187 -7.31 6.91 15.48
C CYS A 187 -6.00 6.22 15.93
N SER A 188 -5.49 5.32 15.11
CA SER A 188 -4.22 4.63 15.34
C SER A 188 -3.49 4.31 14.03
N GLY A 189 -2.21 3.93 14.08
CA GLY A 189 -1.46 3.47 12.92
C GLY A 189 -0.94 2.05 13.12
N ILE A 190 -1.26 1.16 12.18
CA ILE A 190 -0.80 -0.23 12.18
C ILE A 190 -0.02 -0.48 10.89
N ILE A 191 1.29 -0.70 11.04
CA ILE A 191 2.19 -0.97 9.90
C ILE A 191 1.73 -2.24 9.18
N ASN A 192 1.66 -2.20 7.84
CA ASN A 192 1.38 -3.40 7.04
C ASN A 192 2.49 -4.44 7.23
N GLY A 193 2.12 -5.71 7.20
CA GLY A 193 3.08 -6.81 7.12
C GLY A 193 3.29 -7.28 5.68
N ILE A 194 4.26 -8.18 5.51
CA ILE A 194 4.48 -8.92 4.27
C ILE A 194 4.35 -10.43 4.52
N ASP A 195 4.00 -11.17 3.47
CA ASP A 195 3.96 -12.63 3.49
C ASP A 195 5.38 -13.21 3.49
N TYR A 196 5.80 -13.78 4.62
CA TYR A 196 7.13 -14.38 4.76
C TYR A 196 7.25 -15.75 4.07
N VAL A 197 6.16 -16.34 3.57
CA VAL A 197 6.20 -17.55 2.74
C VAL A 197 6.53 -17.17 1.30
N VAL A 198 5.88 -16.14 0.77
CA VAL A 198 6.13 -15.64 -0.60
C VAL A 198 7.46 -14.88 -0.67
N TRP A 199 7.71 -13.97 0.28
CA TRP A 199 8.90 -13.13 0.31
C TRP A 199 9.98 -13.74 1.21
N ASN A 200 10.54 -14.85 0.75
CA ASN A 200 11.53 -15.61 1.49
C ASN A 200 12.78 -15.90 0.67
N PRO A 201 13.92 -15.22 0.89
CA PRO A 201 15.13 -15.50 0.13
C PRO A 201 15.62 -16.95 0.27
N GLU A 202 15.21 -17.68 1.31
CA GLU A 202 15.58 -19.08 1.53
C GLU A 202 14.81 -20.07 0.64
N THR A 203 13.63 -19.71 0.13
CA THR A 203 12.76 -20.62 -0.64
C THR A 203 12.14 -20.00 -1.89
N ASP A 204 12.44 -18.74 -2.18
CA ASP A 204 11.89 -18.00 -3.31
C ASP A 204 12.35 -18.59 -4.65
N SER A 205 11.40 -19.14 -5.40
CA SER A 205 11.66 -19.76 -6.71
C SER A 205 11.97 -18.76 -7.84
N TYR A 206 11.80 -17.45 -7.60
CA TYR A 206 12.07 -16.41 -8.59
C TYR A 206 13.51 -15.92 -8.61
N ILE A 207 14.30 -16.25 -7.58
CA ILE A 207 15.71 -15.84 -7.49
C ILE A 207 16.63 -16.98 -7.88
N LEU A 208 17.77 -16.65 -8.49
CA LEU A 208 18.73 -17.64 -8.98
C LEU A 208 19.32 -18.48 -7.86
N ASP A 209 19.70 -17.84 -6.76
CA ASP A 209 20.39 -18.48 -5.64
C ASP A 209 19.68 -18.12 -4.34
N ASN A 210 19.12 -19.12 -3.68
CA ASN A 210 18.46 -18.92 -2.39
C ASN A 210 19.50 -18.72 -1.28
N PHE A 211 19.19 -17.86 -0.33
CA PHE A 211 20.08 -17.58 0.79
C PHE A 211 19.32 -17.22 2.06
N SER A 212 20.01 -17.41 3.18
CA SER A 212 19.58 -17.05 4.52
C SER A 212 20.39 -15.86 5.04
N ILE A 213 20.08 -15.43 6.26
CA ILE A 213 20.91 -14.45 6.96
C ILE A 213 22.34 -14.94 7.26
N LYS A 214 22.63 -16.24 7.20
CA LYS A 214 23.96 -16.79 7.52
C LYS A 214 24.92 -16.69 6.34
N ASP A 215 24.40 -16.68 5.11
CA ASP A 215 25.14 -16.79 3.86
C ASP A 215 24.73 -15.73 2.82
N PHE A 216 23.95 -14.72 3.21
CA PHE A 216 23.49 -13.63 2.33
C PHE A 216 24.60 -12.96 1.53
N LYS A 217 25.85 -12.91 2.04
CA LYS A 217 26.97 -12.31 1.30
C LYS A 217 27.21 -13.03 -0.04
N ALA A 218 27.27 -14.36 -0.01
CA ALA A 218 27.49 -15.17 -1.20
C ALA A 218 26.23 -15.18 -2.08
N GLY A 219 25.06 -15.40 -1.48
CA GLY A 219 23.80 -15.44 -2.22
C GLY A 219 23.47 -14.13 -2.92
N LYS A 220 23.64 -12.98 -2.25
CA LYS A 220 23.46 -11.67 -2.89
C LYS A 220 24.46 -11.43 -4.01
N GLN A 221 25.72 -11.86 -3.87
CA GLN A 221 26.72 -11.71 -4.93
C GLN A 221 26.36 -12.51 -6.19
N LEU A 222 25.86 -13.73 -6.03
CA LEU A 222 25.39 -14.56 -7.15
C LEU A 222 24.15 -13.97 -7.83
N ASN A 223 23.18 -13.49 -7.04
CA ASN A 223 22.00 -12.81 -7.56
C ASN A 223 22.33 -11.47 -8.22
N LYS A 224 23.32 -10.72 -7.71
CA LYS A 224 23.84 -9.51 -8.35
C LYS A 224 24.49 -9.83 -9.68
N LYS A 225 25.32 -10.88 -9.73
CA LYS A 225 25.94 -11.35 -10.96
C LYS A 225 24.89 -11.66 -12.02
N LYS A 226 23.81 -12.36 -11.67
CA LYS A 226 22.70 -12.64 -12.60
C LYS A 226 22.12 -11.37 -13.21
N LEU A 227 21.82 -10.35 -12.39
CA LEU A 227 21.30 -9.07 -12.88
C LEU A 227 22.33 -8.36 -13.76
N CYS A 228 23.59 -8.32 -13.34
CA CYS A 228 24.66 -7.69 -14.10
C CYS A 228 24.88 -8.38 -15.45
N ASP A 229 24.83 -9.72 -15.50
CA ASP A 229 24.94 -10.49 -16.75
C ASP A 229 23.71 -10.24 -17.66
N ASP A 230 22.48 -10.18 -17.10
CA ASP A 230 21.25 -9.99 -17.89
C ASP A 230 21.13 -8.60 -18.54
N PHE A 231 21.75 -7.59 -17.93
CA PHE A 231 21.63 -6.18 -18.34
C PHE A 231 22.98 -5.56 -18.73
N ASP A 232 24.01 -6.39 -18.95
CA ASP A 232 25.37 -6.00 -19.32
C ASP A 232 26.00 -4.94 -18.39
N MET A 233 25.74 -5.03 -17.07
CA MET A 233 26.24 -4.08 -16.06
C MET A 233 27.51 -4.56 -15.35
N ASP A 234 28.33 -3.63 -14.81
CA ASP A 234 29.55 -3.99 -14.08
C ASP A 234 29.26 -4.52 -12.65
N ILE A 235 29.46 -5.81 -12.43
CA ILE A 235 29.29 -6.49 -11.13
C ILE A 235 30.07 -5.87 -9.96
N ASN A 236 31.20 -5.21 -10.22
CA ASN A 236 32.06 -4.66 -9.16
C ASN A 236 31.48 -3.38 -8.54
N LEU A 237 30.58 -2.70 -9.26
CA LEU A 237 29.98 -1.44 -8.84
C LEU A 237 28.70 -1.67 -8.03
N PRO A 238 28.37 -0.81 -7.06
CA PRO A 238 27.12 -0.92 -6.29
C PRO A 238 25.90 -0.82 -7.21
N LEU A 239 24.91 -1.68 -7.00
CA LEU A 239 23.66 -1.69 -7.77
C LEU A 239 22.52 -1.02 -7.00
N PHE A 240 22.04 0.11 -7.53
CA PHE A 240 20.84 0.79 -7.07
C PHE A 240 19.64 0.33 -7.91
N ILE A 241 18.51 0.10 -7.25
CA ILE A 241 17.28 -0.27 -7.92
C ILE A 241 16.11 0.65 -7.58
N PHE A 242 15.18 0.78 -8.51
CA PHE A 242 13.83 1.28 -8.25
C PHE A 242 12.83 0.26 -8.77
N ILE A 243 11.82 -0.06 -7.95
CA ILE A 243 10.70 -0.92 -8.34
C ILE A 243 9.42 -0.19 -7.95
N GLY A 244 8.51 0.04 -8.89
CA GLY A 244 7.20 0.61 -8.58
C GLY A 244 6.51 1.35 -9.72
N ARG A 245 5.34 1.92 -9.42
CA ARG A 245 4.59 2.74 -10.38
C ARG A 245 5.35 4.04 -10.69
N LEU A 246 5.41 4.40 -11.96
CA LEU A 246 6.06 5.62 -12.44
C LEU A 246 5.08 6.80 -12.45
N VAL A 247 4.65 7.21 -11.26
CA VAL A 247 3.67 8.30 -11.05
C VAL A 247 4.20 9.36 -10.09
N GLY A 248 3.60 10.55 -10.11
CA GLY A 248 4.01 11.69 -9.27
C GLY A 248 4.09 11.40 -7.76
N GLU A 249 3.21 10.55 -7.22
CA GLU A 249 3.25 10.13 -5.80
C GLU A 249 4.58 9.44 -5.44
N LYS A 250 5.16 8.69 -6.37
CA LYS A 250 6.43 7.98 -6.21
C LYS A 250 7.65 8.84 -6.54
N SER A 251 7.44 10.11 -6.86
CA SER A 251 8.48 11.02 -7.35
C SER A 251 9.19 10.49 -8.60
N ALA A 252 8.46 9.76 -9.44
CA ALA A 252 9.03 9.13 -10.61
C ALA A 252 9.54 10.16 -11.63
N ASP A 253 8.92 11.34 -11.68
CA ASP A 253 9.36 12.53 -12.42
C ASP A 253 10.78 13.00 -12.03
N LEU A 254 11.23 12.71 -10.81
CA LEU A 254 12.56 13.08 -10.34
C LEU A 254 13.64 12.04 -10.65
N LEU A 255 13.27 10.82 -11.05
CA LEU A 255 14.24 9.73 -11.25
C LEU A 255 15.21 10.06 -12.38
N ALA A 256 14.73 10.38 -13.57
CA ALA A 256 15.58 10.70 -14.71
C ALA A 256 16.57 11.87 -14.45
N PRO A 257 16.15 13.03 -13.92
CA PRO A 257 17.09 14.09 -13.58
C PRO A 257 18.01 13.75 -12.41
N ALA A 258 17.55 13.00 -11.39
CA ALA A 258 18.41 12.56 -10.29
C ALA A 258 19.49 11.57 -10.73
N ILE A 259 19.14 10.62 -11.60
CA ILE A 259 20.08 9.67 -12.20
C ILE A 259 21.13 10.42 -13.03
N SER A 260 20.69 11.39 -13.84
CA SER A 260 21.58 12.24 -14.63
C SER A 260 22.57 13.00 -13.76
N SER A 261 22.06 13.69 -12.73
CA SER A 261 22.88 14.45 -11.78
C SER A 261 23.84 13.53 -11.02
N ALA A 262 23.40 12.34 -10.60
CA ALA A 262 24.25 11.38 -9.90
C ALA A 262 25.44 10.92 -10.75
N PHE A 263 25.22 10.58 -12.03
CA PHE A 263 26.29 10.20 -12.95
C PHE A 263 27.21 11.38 -13.29
N GLU A 264 26.66 12.58 -13.46
CA GLU A 264 27.45 13.78 -13.77
C GLU A 264 28.34 14.21 -12.59
N GLU A 265 27.86 14.06 -11.36
CA GLU A 265 28.61 14.41 -10.15
C GLU A 265 29.68 13.37 -9.76
N ASN A 266 29.41 12.08 -9.99
CA ASN A 266 30.24 10.98 -9.45
C ASN A 266 30.93 10.14 -10.52
N GLY A 267 30.57 10.29 -11.79
CA GLY A 267 30.98 9.39 -12.87
C GLY A 267 30.28 8.03 -12.83
N THR A 268 30.74 7.10 -13.65
CA THR A 268 30.20 5.73 -13.77
C THR A 268 30.78 4.80 -12.69
N VAL A 269 30.48 5.11 -11.43
CA VAL A 269 30.97 4.37 -10.23
C VAL A 269 29.88 3.56 -9.53
N PHE A 270 28.71 3.41 -10.17
CA PHE A 270 27.57 2.64 -9.71
C PHE A 270 26.71 2.19 -10.89
N ASN A 271 25.86 1.20 -10.65
CA ASN A 271 24.83 0.76 -11.58
C ASN A 271 23.44 1.19 -11.10
N ILE A 272 22.51 1.43 -12.04
CA ILE A 272 21.11 1.70 -11.74
C ILE A 272 20.20 0.85 -12.63
N LEU A 273 19.27 0.13 -12.01
CA LEU A 273 18.25 -0.63 -12.71
C LEU A 273 16.84 -0.21 -12.25
N ILE A 274 16.01 0.20 -13.20
CA ILE A 274 14.64 0.66 -12.95
C ILE A 274 13.64 -0.37 -13.49
N LEU A 275 12.64 -0.73 -12.70
CA LEU A 275 11.51 -1.57 -13.11
C LEU A 275 10.19 -0.89 -12.74
N GLY A 276 9.35 -0.59 -13.73
CA GLY A 276 8.06 0.02 -13.47
C GLY A 276 7.38 0.56 -14.72
N SER A 277 6.10 0.92 -14.58
CA SER A 277 5.30 1.58 -15.62
C SER A 277 4.38 2.63 -15.00
N GLY A 278 3.92 3.59 -15.79
CA GLY A 278 3.09 4.71 -15.32
C GLY A 278 2.93 5.81 -16.36
N GLU A 279 3.33 7.03 -16.02
CA GLU A 279 3.13 8.21 -16.85
C GLU A 279 4.05 8.18 -18.10
N PRO A 280 3.52 8.33 -19.34
CA PRO A 280 4.31 8.19 -20.56
C PRO A 280 5.50 9.15 -20.67
N SER A 281 5.39 10.36 -20.12
CA SER A 281 6.48 11.35 -20.11
C SER A 281 7.65 10.89 -19.24
N VAL A 282 7.36 10.27 -18.09
CA VAL A 282 8.36 9.71 -17.18
C VAL A 282 9.00 8.48 -17.79
N GLU A 283 8.20 7.58 -18.38
CA GLU A 283 8.70 6.40 -19.09
C GLU A 283 9.67 6.79 -20.21
N HIS A 284 9.28 7.76 -21.05
CA HIS A 284 10.12 8.26 -22.13
C HIS A 284 11.43 8.89 -21.63
N ALA A 285 11.36 9.70 -20.57
CA ALA A 285 12.54 10.31 -19.96
C ALA A 285 13.52 9.25 -19.44
N LEU A 286 13.03 8.23 -18.73
CA LEU A 286 13.85 7.12 -18.24
C LEU A 286 14.42 6.28 -19.37
N TYR A 287 13.61 5.97 -20.40
CA TYR A 287 14.06 5.16 -21.53
C TYR A 287 15.17 5.86 -22.33
N SER A 288 15.09 7.18 -22.46
CA SER A 288 16.09 8.00 -23.16
C SER A 288 17.49 7.92 -22.52
N LEU A 289 17.58 7.58 -21.24
CA LEU A 289 18.84 7.44 -20.50
C LEU A 289 19.61 6.15 -20.84
N ASN A 290 18.94 5.11 -21.38
CA ASN A 290 19.57 3.83 -21.74
C ASN A 290 20.75 4.00 -22.70
N ASN A 291 20.67 4.99 -23.61
CA ASN A 291 21.72 5.24 -24.59
C ASN A 291 22.86 6.13 -24.05
N LYS A 292 22.69 6.77 -22.88
CA LYS A 292 23.67 7.72 -22.33
C LYS A 292 24.72 7.04 -21.45
N TRP A 293 24.33 6.03 -20.67
CA TRP A 293 25.23 5.30 -19.75
C TRP A 293 25.13 3.78 -19.95
N VAL A 294 25.44 3.35 -21.16
CA VAL A 294 25.48 1.93 -21.53
C VAL A 294 26.43 1.17 -20.60
N GLY A 295 25.95 0.05 -20.05
CA GLY A 295 26.67 -0.79 -19.10
C GLY A 295 26.61 -0.33 -17.64
N TYR A 296 25.91 0.77 -17.34
CA TYR A 296 25.74 1.28 -15.98
C TYR A 296 24.28 1.62 -15.64
N TYR A 297 23.43 1.80 -16.65
CA TYR A 297 22.02 2.11 -16.45
C TYR A 297 21.14 1.26 -17.37
N ASN A 298 20.02 0.77 -16.82
CA ASN A 298 18.96 0.15 -17.59
C ASN A 298 17.58 0.46 -16.99
N THR A 299 16.55 0.56 -17.83
CA THR A 299 15.15 0.63 -17.41
C THR A 299 14.29 -0.38 -18.15
N GLN A 300 13.39 -1.02 -17.41
CA GLN A 300 12.40 -1.97 -17.88
C GLN A 300 11.00 -1.38 -17.63
N ILE A 301 10.38 -0.89 -18.71
CA ILE A 301 9.05 -0.28 -18.67
C ILE A 301 7.97 -1.36 -18.75
N SER A 302 7.75 -2.06 -17.63
CA SER A 302 6.77 -3.15 -17.54
C SER A 302 6.50 -3.55 -16.09
N TYR A 303 5.49 -4.41 -15.90
CA TYR A 303 5.34 -5.20 -14.68
C TYR A 303 6.02 -6.56 -14.88
N ASN A 304 6.98 -6.90 -14.01
CA ASN A 304 7.65 -8.21 -14.02
C ASN A 304 7.97 -8.66 -12.60
N GLU A 305 7.14 -9.58 -12.09
CA GLU A 305 7.25 -10.06 -10.72
C GLU A 305 8.57 -10.80 -10.46
N LYS A 306 8.93 -11.76 -11.34
CA LYS A 306 10.18 -12.52 -11.22
C LYS A 306 11.41 -11.61 -11.19
N LEU A 307 11.45 -10.61 -12.07
CA LEU A 307 12.54 -9.64 -12.09
C LEU A 307 12.57 -8.81 -10.80
N SER A 308 11.40 -8.44 -10.25
CA SER A 308 11.35 -7.67 -9.00
C SER A 308 11.96 -8.43 -7.82
N HIS A 309 11.65 -9.73 -7.68
CA HIS A 309 12.28 -10.62 -6.68
C HIS A 309 13.79 -10.74 -6.90
N GLN A 310 14.22 -10.98 -8.14
CA GLN A 310 15.63 -11.06 -8.50
C GLN A 310 16.38 -9.76 -8.17
N MET A 311 15.75 -8.60 -8.41
CA MET A 311 16.27 -7.28 -8.06
C MET A 311 16.40 -7.11 -6.54
N TYR A 312 15.40 -7.49 -5.74
CA TYR A 312 15.53 -7.46 -4.28
C TYR A 312 16.65 -8.38 -3.76
N ALA A 313 16.85 -9.55 -4.37
CA ALA A 313 17.94 -10.45 -4.02
C ALA A 313 19.32 -9.92 -4.40
N GLY A 314 19.47 -9.35 -5.60
CA GLY A 314 20.78 -8.98 -6.16
C GLY A 314 21.22 -7.54 -5.93
N ALA A 315 20.31 -6.61 -5.66
CA ALA A 315 20.67 -5.20 -5.50
C ALA A 315 21.40 -4.90 -4.19
N ASP A 316 22.13 -3.79 -4.19
CA ASP A 316 22.74 -3.25 -2.99
C ASP A 316 21.83 -2.28 -2.27
N PHE A 317 21.17 -1.40 -3.02
CA PHE A 317 20.32 -0.32 -2.50
C PHE A 317 19.00 -0.24 -3.24
N LEU A 318 17.90 -0.01 -2.52
CA LEU A 318 16.59 0.30 -3.09
C LEU A 318 16.30 1.80 -2.93
N LEU A 319 16.14 2.53 -4.02
CA LEU A 319 15.75 3.94 -4.03
C LEU A 319 14.22 4.08 -3.98
N MET A 320 13.70 4.76 -2.95
CA MET A 320 12.28 5.11 -2.81
C MET A 320 12.10 6.60 -2.51
N PRO A 321 11.99 7.47 -3.53
CA PRO A 321 11.97 8.93 -3.35
C PRO A 321 10.59 9.52 -3.11
N SER A 322 9.61 8.69 -2.75
CA SER A 322 8.18 8.99 -2.83
C SER A 322 7.77 10.24 -2.06
N ARG A 323 6.89 11.06 -2.67
CA ARG A 323 6.21 12.19 -2.02
C ARG A 323 5.19 11.70 -1.00
N VAL A 324 4.52 10.58 -1.32
CA VAL A 324 3.50 9.96 -0.48
C VAL A 324 3.74 8.45 -0.45
N GLU A 325 3.84 7.88 0.75
CA GLU A 325 4.00 6.44 0.96
C GLU A 325 3.31 6.03 2.28
N PRO A 326 1.99 5.79 2.28
CA PRO A 326 1.21 5.49 3.49
C PRO A 326 1.83 4.40 4.35
N CYS A 327 2.26 3.31 3.71
CA CYS A 327 3.11 2.30 4.34
C CYS A 327 4.39 2.07 3.52
N GLY A 328 4.21 1.69 2.25
CA GLY A 328 5.27 1.11 1.43
C GLY A 328 5.52 -0.35 1.81
N LEU A 329 5.59 -1.24 0.84
CA LEU A 329 5.96 -2.66 1.06
C LEU A 329 7.35 -2.98 0.53
N ASN A 330 7.83 -2.22 -0.46
CA ASN A 330 9.09 -2.49 -1.16
C ASN A 330 10.30 -2.42 -0.24
N GLN A 331 10.30 -1.50 0.74
CA GLN A 331 11.36 -1.43 1.75
C GLN A 331 11.36 -2.67 2.66
N LEU A 332 10.18 -3.24 2.96
CA LEU A 332 10.07 -4.45 3.77
C LEU A 332 10.61 -5.66 3.00
N TYR A 333 10.27 -5.78 1.71
CA TYR A 333 10.86 -6.78 0.82
C TYR A 333 12.38 -6.61 0.71
N ALA A 334 12.86 -5.39 0.48
CA ALA A 334 14.29 -5.12 0.38
C ALA A 334 15.04 -5.50 1.65
N MET A 335 14.54 -5.11 2.83
CA MET A 335 15.13 -5.48 4.12
C MET A 335 15.18 -7.00 4.29
N ARG A 336 14.10 -7.70 3.95
CA ARG A 336 14.02 -9.17 4.02
C ARG A 336 15.07 -9.86 3.15
N TYR A 337 15.40 -9.29 1.99
CA TYR A 337 16.40 -9.80 1.04
C TYR A 337 17.79 -9.17 1.20
N GLY A 338 18.02 -8.40 2.27
CA GLY A 338 19.33 -7.79 2.53
C GLY A 338 19.71 -6.65 1.56
N THR A 339 18.75 -6.07 0.85
CA THR A 339 18.91 -4.85 0.03
C THR A 339 18.61 -3.62 0.89
N MET A 340 19.55 -2.68 0.92
CA MET A 340 19.52 -1.52 1.82
C MET A 340 18.49 -0.49 1.34
N PRO A 341 17.44 -0.17 2.12
CA PRO A 341 16.51 0.88 1.72
C PRO A 341 17.17 2.27 1.78
N LEU A 342 17.00 3.04 0.71
CA LEU A 342 17.37 4.44 0.56
C LEU A 342 16.09 5.21 0.26
N VAL A 343 15.50 5.81 1.29
CA VAL A 343 14.10 6.23 1.27
C VAL A 343 13.93 7.70 1.66
N ARG A 344 12.89 8.35 1.13
CA ARG A 344 12.42 9.59 1.71
C ARG A 344 11.70 9.30 3.04
N LYS A 345 11.93 10.13 4.07
CA LYS A 345 11.29 10.03 5.37
C LYS A 345 9.84 10.52 5.31
N THR A 346 8.93 9.65 4.86
CA THR A 346 7.48 9.91 4.72
C THR A 346 6.67 8.65 5.02
N GLY A 347 5.45 8.83 5.51
CA GLY A 347 4.49 7.79 5.89
C GLY A 347 5.17 6.58 6.56
N GLY A 348 4.91 5.38 6.05
CA GLY A 348 5.48 4.16 6.64
C GLY A 348 6.97 3.97 6.40
N LEU A 349 7.59 4.68 5.45
CA LEU A 349 9.05 4.64 5.28
C LEU A 349 9.75 5.25 6.49
N LYS A 350 9.19 6.32 7.06
CA LYS A 350 9.67 6.94 8.31
C LYS A 350 9.63 5.96 9.48
N ASP A 351 8.62 5.10 9.53
CA ASP A 351 8.40 4.16 10.65
C ASP A 351 9.22 2.87 10.52
N THR A 352 9.52 2.46 9.29
CA THR A 352 10.12 1.15 8.98
C THR A 352 11.60 1.23 8.65
N VAL A 353 12.12 2.42 8.32
CA VAL A 353 13.52 2.63 7.90
C VAL A 353 14.19 3.69 8.78
N PRO A 354 14.62 3.35 10.00
CA PRO A 354 15.44 4.23 10.81
C PRO A 354 16.81 4.46 10.17
N ASP A 355 17.22 5.72 10.04
CA ASP A 355 18.47 6.11 9.41
C ASP A 355 19.69 5.57 10.18
N PHE A 356 20.63 4.93 9.49
CA PHE A 356 21.83 4.31 10.06
C PHE A 356 22.79 5.30 10.75
N GLY A 357 22.63 6.61 10.48
CA GLY A 357 23.34 7.64 11.22
C GLY A 357 22.87 7.80 12.66
N ASN A 358 21.69 7.26 13.01
CA ASN A 358 21.16 7.23 14.36
C ASN A 358 21.45 5.90 15.04
N GLU A 359 21.44 5.90 16.38
CA GLU A 359 21.56 4.68 17.18
C GLU A 359 20.47 3.66 16.80
N GLY A 360 20.87 2.42 16.53
CA GLY A 360 19.96 1.35 16.12
C GLY A 360 19.39 1.43 14.71
N GLY A 361 19.78 2.44 13.91
CA GLY A 361 19.33 2.58 12.53
C GLY A 361 19.98 1.61 11.56
N TYR A 362 19.31 1.32 10.45
CA TYR A 362 19.73 0.31 9.47
C TYR A 362 19.32 0.61 8.03
N GLY A 363 18.84 1.82 7.73
CA GLY A 363 18.57 2.27 6.36
C GLY A 363 19.12 3.66 6.08
N ILE A 364 18.98 4.15 4.86
CA ILE A 364 19.40 5.51 4.47
C ILE A 364 18.15 6.35 4.26
N THR A 365 18.07 7.50 4.90
CA THR A 365 16.92 8.41 4.76
C THR A 365 17.31 9.77 4.20
N PHE A 366 16.35 10.45 3.56
CA PHE A 366 16.44 11.86 3.19
C PHE A 366 15.07 12.54 3.33
N ILE A 367 15.01 13.87 3.22
CA ILE A 367 13.84 14.64 3.68
C ILE A 367 13.00 15.14 2.50
N GLN A 368 13.62 15.76 1.51
CA GLN A 368 12.91 16.41 0.41
C GLN A 368 12.80 15.48 -0.80
N ALA A 369 11.63 15.46 -1.43
CA ALA A 369 11.48 14.86 -2.75
C ALA A 369 12.11 15.82 -3.78
N SER A 370 13.44 15.82 -3.86
CA SER A 370 14.21 16.68 -4.74
C SER A 370 15.40 15.93 -5.33
N VAL A 371 15.83 16.32 -6.53
CA VAL A 371 17.02 15.78 -7.20
C VAL A 371 18.24 15.83 -6.28
N LYS A 372 18.46 16.96 -5.60
CA LYS A 372 19.59 17.19 -4.70
C LYS A 372 19.60 16.21 -3.51
N ASP A 373 18.48 16.03 -2.83
CA ASP A 373 18.42 15.12 -1.68
C ASP A 373 18.61 13.66 -2.10
N ILE A 374 18.07 13.28 -3.27
CA ILE A 374 18.27 11.94 -3.84
C ILE A 374 19.75 11.70 -4.15
N THR A 375 20.43 12.63 -4.85
CA THR A 375 21.84 12.47 -5.18
C THR A 375 22.73 12.45 -3.93
N GLN A 376 22.44 13.30 -2.93
CA GLN A 376 23.15 13.28 -1.66
C GLN A 376 22.96 11.97 -0.89
N ALA A 377 21.76 11.40 -0.89
CA ALA A 377 21.50 10.11 -0.28
C ALA A 377 22.23 8.97 -1.02
N MET A 378 22.31 9.03 -2.34
CA MET A 378 23.12 8.10 -3.13
C MET A 378 24.61 8.23 -2.79
N GLN A 379 25.15 9.45 -2.62
CA GLN A 379 26.53 9.63 -2.18
C GLN A 379 26.79 9.01 -0.78
N ARG A 380 25.82 9.09 0.14
CA ARG A 380 25.90 8.37 1.44
C ARG A 380 25.95 6.85 1.24
N ALA A 381 25.14 6.33 0.32
CA ALA A 381 25.13 4.91 -0.02
C ALA A 381 26.47 4.44 -0.62
N LEU A 382 27.08 5.22 -1.52
CA LEU A 382 28.41 4.92 -2.08
C LEU A 382 29.49 4.89 -1.00
N LYS A 383 29.49 5.86 -0.07
CA LYS A 383 30.40 5.86 1.09
C LYS A 383 30.21 4.62 1.96
N LEU A 384 28.96 4.22 2.20
CA LEU A 384 28.63 3.01 2.96
C LEU A 384 29.06 1.74 2.22
N TYR A 385 28.89 1.67 0.91
CA TYR A 385 29.33 0.55 0.09
C TYR A 385 30.86 0.36 0.15
N ASN A 386 31.63 1.45 0.20
CA ASN A 386 33.07 1.35 0.41
C ASN A 386 33.44 0.81 1.81
N ASN A 387 32.53 0.91 2.79
CA ASN A 387 32.67 0.30 4.12
C ASN A 387 31.87 -1.01 4.21
N GLN A 388 32.34 -2.05 3.51
CA GLN A 388 31.70 -3.36 3.45
C GLN A 388 31.44 -4.00 4.83
N LYS A 389 32.30 -3.74 5.82
CA LYS A 389 32.09 -4.24 7.19
C LYS A 389 30.82 -3.64 7.80
N GLN A 390 30.66 -2.32 7.68
CA GLN A 390 29.48 -1.63 8.19
C GLN A 390 28.23 -2.02 7.40
N LEU A 391 28.28 -2.01 6.06
CA LEU A 391 27.14 -2.39 5.22
C LEU A 391 26.62 -3.78 5.56
N ASN A 392 27.50 -4.77 5.71
CA ASN A 392 27.09 -6.13 6.04
C ASN A 392 26.52 -6.25 7.46
N THR A 393 27.03 -5.48 8.42
CA THR A 393 26.46 -5.42 9.78
C THR A 393 25.02 -4.87 9.74
N LEU A 394 24.79 -3.80 8.98
CA LEU A 394 23.45 -3.22 8.82
C LEU A 394 22.50 -4.16 8.07
N ARG A 395 22.99 -4.90 7.06
CA ARG A 395 22.21 -5.93 6.35
C ARG A 395 21.76 -7.05 7.29
N GLU A 396 22.64 -7.57 8.14
CA GLU A 396 22.27 -8.56 9.14
C GLU A 396 21.24 -8.01 10.13
N THR A 397 21.35 -6.76 10.54
CA THR A 397 20.37 -6.12 11.43
C THR A 397 19.00 -6.02 10.76
N MET A 398 18.92 -5.47 9.54
CA MET A 398 17.64 -5.24 8.87
C MET A 398 16.95 -6.55 8.45
N MET A 399 17.70 -7.59 8.08
CA MET A 399 17.13 -8.91 7.76
C MET A 399 16.51 -9.62 8.97
N LYS A 400 16.88 -9.24 10.21
CA LYS A 400 16.27 -9.77 11.45
C LYS A 400 14.98 -9.06 11.84
N VAL A 401 14.68 -7.91 11.23
CA VAL A 401 13.46 -7.16 11.56
C VAL A 401 12.25 -7.99 11.14
N ASN A 402 11.31 -8.17 12.07
CA ASN A 402 10.09 -8.93 11.82
C ASN A 402 8.97 -7.98 11.35
N ASN A 403 8.76 -7.94 10.03
CA ASN A 403 7.69 -7.21 9.35
C ASN A 403 6.64 -8.16 8.76
N SER A 404 6.47 -9.34 9.36
CA SER A 404 5.51 -10.35 8.89
C SER A 404 4.05 -9.95 9.13
N TRP A 405 3.12 -10.54 8.36
CA TRP A 405 1.69 -10.39 8.61
C TRP A 405 1.28 -10.79 10.03
N GLU A 406 1.89 -11.83 10.61
CA GLU A 406 1.59 -12.29 11.97
C GLU A 406 1.88 -11.20 13.01
N GLN A 407 2.91 -10.39 12.78
CA GLN A 407 3.25 -9.29 13.69
C GLN A 407 2.22 -8.14 13.60
N SER A 408 1.75 -7.82 12.39
CA SER A 408 0.69 -6.82 12.19
C SER A 408 -0.67 -7.33 12.66
N ALA A 409 -0.98 -8.60 12.42
CA ALA A 409 -2.23 -9.24 12.82
C ALA A 409 -2.47 -9.17 14.33
N LYS A 410 -1.42 -9.33 15.15
CA LYS A 410 -1.51 -9.14 16.61
C LYS A 410 -2.05 -7.75 16.98
N LYS A 411 -1.57 -6.70 16.32
CA LYS A 411 -2.05 -5.33 16.56
C LYS A 411 -3.51 -5.14 16.15
N TYR A 412 -3.93 -5.79 15.06
CA TYR A 412 -5.35 -5.80 14.66
C TYR A 412 -6.22 -6.56 15.66
N ILE A 413 -5.75 -7.68 16.21
CA ILE A 413 -6.46 -8.42 17.26
C ILE A 413 -6.61 -7.55 18.52
N ASP A 414 -5.55 -6.85 18.94
CA ASP A 414 -5.61 -5.91 20.07
C ASP A 414 -6.63 -4.79 19.79
N LEU A 415 -6.67 -4.26 18.56
CA LEU A 415 -7.63 -3.25 18.14
C LEU A 415 -9.08 -3.76 18.24
N TYR A 416 -9.35 -4.96 17.71
CA TYR A 416 -10.69 -5.56 17.76
C TYR A 416 -11.13 -5.85 19.20
N THR A 417 -10.24 -6.40 20.02
CA THR A 417 -10.53 -6.71 21.43
C THR A 417 -10.85 -5.45 22.23
N SER A 418 -10.32 -4.29 21.84
CA SER A 418 -10.56 -3.01 22.54
C SER A 418 -11.97 -2.44 22.40
N ILE A 419 -12.80 -3.00 21.52
CA ILE A 419 -14.17 -2.52 21.21
C ILE A 419 -15.24 -3.61 21.30
N GLN A 420 -14.87 -4.81 21.75
CA GLN A 420 -15.78 -5.93 21.99
C GLN A 420 -16.34 -5.92 23.40
#